data_AF-A0A9P9JQZ9-F1
#
_entry.id   AF-A0A9P9JQZ9-F1
#
_cell.length_a   1.000
_cell.length_b   1.000
_cell.length_c   1.000
_cell.angle_alpha   90.00
_cell.angle_beta   90.00
_cell.angle_gamma   90.00
#
_symmetry.space_group_name_H-M   'P 1'
#
loop_
_entity.id
_entity.type
_entity.pdbx_description
1 polymer ?
#
loop_
_entity_poly.entity_id
_entity_poly.type
_entity_poly.pdbx_seq_one_letter_code
_entity_poly.pdbx_strand_id
1 'polypeptide(L)'
;MSVLVVAWVCFVFFLEMRVYIKWRTEEALKDLFRMFPNGVKKVWANRDLSCLLCKIARRDAVHRRLEAAETDLIKAVHKAQYKRGKAAETGLRKNSGLDTMSRQDQTSCDGRNGQHKNDRPTHRLPLFGIWWLPGIAPFTRKVDTISWCRSELARLNMEIEEDQKHEKLFPVMDSAFIQFNSQVAAHMACQSTIHHLPERMTSRIVGICPKDILWANMAVTYWGRWLRTVTTSGILFIMISFWSIPVAWTGTLSQVDQLIQGYEWFSFVEKREGLRNVVQAINFRPAAC
;
A
#
# COMPACT_ATOMS: atom_id res chain seq x y z
N MET A 1 -32.45 4.22 36.95
CA MET A 1 -31.16 4.96 36.85
C MET A 1 -30.43 4.65 35.54
N SER A 2 -30.11 3.38 35.26
CA SER A 2 -29.35 2.98 34.05
C SER A 2 -29.99 3.42 32.72
N VAL A 3 -31.32 3.28 32.58
CA VAL A 3 -32.05 3.69 31.36
C VAL A 3 -32.02 5.21 31.15
N LEU A 4 -32.08 6.00 32.22
CA LEU A 4 -32.01 7.47 32.14
C LEU A 4 -30.62 7.95 31.74
N VAL A 5 -29.56 7.31 32.23
CA VAL A 5 -28.18 7.62 31.83
C VAL A 5 -27.95 7.28 30.37
N VAL A 6 -28.42 6.10 29.91
CA VAL A 6 -28.31 5.71 28.50
C VAL A 6 -29.11 6.66 27.60
N ALA A 7 -30.34 7.00 27.98
CA ALA A 7 -31.16 7.94 27.22
C ALA A 7 -30.52 9.34 27.15
N TRP A 8 -29.93 9.82 28.25
CA TRP A 8 -29.23 11.10 28.29
C TRP A 8 -27.95 11.09 27.43
N VAL A 9 -27.13 10.03 27.52
CA VAL A 9 -25.94 9.87 26.68
C VAL A 9 -26.33 9.79 25.20
N CYS A 10 -27.35 9.01 24.84
CA CYS A 10 -27.87 8.95 23.48
C CYS A 10 -28.40 10.30 23.00
N PHE A 11 -29.07 11.08 23.87
CA PHE A 11 -29.57 12.41 23.53
C PHE A 11 -28.43 13.42 23.31
N VAL A 12 -27.42 13.42 24.18
CA VAL A 12 -26.21 14.26 24.01
C VAL A 12 -25.49 13.89 22.72
N PHE A 13 -25.30 12.60 22.48
CA PHE A 13 -24.67 12.10 21.25
C PHE A 13 -25.47 12.44 20.00
N PHE A 14 -26.81 12.38 20.08
CA PHE A 14 -27.71 12.78 19.01
C PHE A 14 -27.63 14.29 18.72
N LEU A 15 -27.59 15.14 19.76
CA LEU A 15 -27.41 16.58 19.60
C LEU A 15 -26.05 16.90 18.97
N GLU A 16 -25.00 16.22 19.41
CA GLU A 16 -23.65 16.40 18.87
C GLU A 16 -23.55 15.96 17.41
N MET A 17 -24.10 14.79 17.07
CA MET A 17 -24.25 14.30 15.70
C MET A 17 -25.06 15.27 14.82
N ARG A 18 -26.12 15.88 15.36
CA ARG A 18 -26.95 16.83 14.61
C ARG A 18 -26.20 18.11 14.28
N VAL A 19 -25.43 18.65 15.23
CA VAL A 19 -24.55 19.80 14.98
C VAL A 19 -23.52 19.43 13.91
N TYR A 20 -22.94 18.25 14.01
CA TYR A 20 -21.96 17.74 13.05
C TYR A 20 -22.51 17.65 11.61
N ILE A 21 -23.70 17.06 11.46
CA ILE A 21 -24.37 16.91 10.14
C ILE A 21 -24.67 18.27 9.51
N LYS A 22 -25.04 19.29 10.31
CA LYS A 22 -25.34 20.63 9.79
C LYS A 22 -24.11 21.26 9.09
N TRP A 23 -22.93 21.15 9.70
CA TRP A 23 -21.69 21.73 9.18
C TRP A 23 -21.07 20.95 8.02
N ARG A 24 -21.58 19.75 7.73
CA ARG A 24 -21.10 18.89 6.63
C ARG A 24 -21.59 19.34 5.25
N THR A 25 -22.56 20.25 5.20
CA THR A 25 -23.11 20.76 3.94
C THR A 25 -22.21 21.84 3.34
N GLU A 26 -22.09 21.85 2.01
CA GLU A 26 -21.27 22.83 1.30
C GLU A 26 -21.74 24.27 1.54
N GLU A 27 -23.05 24.48 1.63
CA GLU A 27 -23.64 25.80 1.85
C GLU A 27 -23.34 26.32 3.27
N ALA A 28 -23.44 25.46 4.30
CA ALA A 28 -23.06 25.86 5.66
C ALA A 28 -21.59 26.26 5.75
N LEU A 29 -20.71 25.62 4.97
CA LEU A 29 -19.29 25.96 4.93
C LEU A 29 -19.06 27.31 4.22
N LYS A 30 -19.73 27.57 3.09
CA LYS A 30 -19.66 28.89 2.44
C LYS A 30 -20.16 30.00 3.37
N ASP A 31 -21.26 29.77 4.07
CA ASP A 31 -21.84 30.72 5.02
C ASP A 31 -20.90 31.00 6.20
N LEU A 32 -20.21 29.97 6.69
CA LEU A 32 -19.22 30.10 7.77
C LEU A 32 -18.04 30.99 7.37
N PHE A 33 -17.55 30.82 6.15
CA PHE A 33 -16.37 31.52 5.64
C PHE A 33 -16.69 32.83 4.89
N ARG A 34 -17.96 33.26 4.85
CA ARG A 34 -18.35 34.52 4.19
C ARG A 34 -17.72 35.77 4.82
N MET A 35 -17.27 35.68 6.07
CA MET A 35 -16.69 36.82 6.81
C MET A 35 -15.30 37.22 6.30
N PHE A 36 -14.62 36.33 5.55
CA PHE A 36 -13.29 36.60 5.03
C PHE A 36 -13.34 37.44 3.75
N PRO A 37 -12.34 38.31 3.53
CA PRO A 37 -12.31 39.21 2.38
C PRO A 37 -12.33 38.43 1.06
N ASN A 38 -13.07 38.94 0.08
CA ASN A 38 -13.29 38.34 -1.24
C ASN A 38 -14.00 36.97 -1.24
N GLY A 39 -14.40 36.44 -0.08
CA GLY A 39 -15.21 35.24 0.06
C GLY A 39 -14.58 33.93 -0.46
N VAL A 40 -15.41 32.88 -0.47
CA VAL A 40 -15.06 31.53 -0.94
C VAL A 40 -15.39 31.38 -2.42
N LYS A 41 -14.47 30.84 -3.20
CA LYS A 41 -14.64 30.53 -4.62
C LYS A 41 -15.34 29.18 -4.83
N LYS A 42 -14.82 28.14 -4.18
CA LYS A 42 -15.34 26.78 -4.31
C LYS A 42 -15.07 25.95 -3.07
N VAL A 43 -16.02 25.09 -2.75
CA VAL A 43 -15.90 24.07 -1.71
C VAL A 43 -15.96 22.71 -2.38
N TRP A 44 -15.09 21.80 -1.98
CA TRP A 44 -15.16 20.38 -2.33
C TRP A 44 -15.33 19.58 -1.04
N ALA A 45 -16.50 18.98 -0.85
CA ALA A 45 -16.70 18.00 0.22
C ALA A 45 -16.00 16.69 -0.15
N ASN A 46 -15.13 16.19 0.71
CA ASN A 46 -14.42 14.93 0.45
C ASN A 46 -15.39 13.74 0.63
N ARG A 47 -15.19 12.68 -0.16
CA ARG A 47 -16.04 11.49 -0.16
C ARG A 47 -15.21 10.24 -0.01
N ASP A 48 -15.79 9.22 0.61
CA ASP A 48 -15.14 7.93 0.78
C ASP A 48 -15.15 7.11 -0.51
N LEU A 49 -14.03 7.23 -1.23
CA LEU A 49 -13.76 6.52 -2.47
C LEU A 49 -13.00 5.21 -2.23
N SER A 50 -12.86 4.75 -0.97
CA SER A 50 -12.07 3.55 -0.65
C SER A 50 -12.53 2.30 -1.42
N CYS A 51 -13.84 2.14 -1.63
CA CYS A 51 -14.39 1.03 -2.41
C CYS A 51 -13.99 1.12 -3.90
N LEU A 52 -14.09 2.32 -4.49
CA LEU A 52 -13.66 2.58 -5.87
C LEU A 52 -12.15 2.37 -6.03
N LEU A 53 -11.34 2.91 -5.10
CA LEU A 53 -9.89 2.72 -5.09
C LEU A 53 -9.50 1.25 -4.96
N CYS A 54 -10.24 0.46 -4.18
CA CYS A 54 -10.04 -0.98 -4.08
C CYS A 54 -10.31 -1.69 -5.43
N LYS A 55 -11.39 -1.31 -6.13
CA LYS A 55 -11.68 -1.83 -7.49
C LYS A 55 -10.57 -1.45 -8.49
N ILE A 56 -10.07 -0.22 -8.45
CA ILE A 56 -8.96 0.24 -9.30
C ILE A 56 -7.68 -0.55 -8.99
N ALA A 57 -7.33 -0.70 -7.71
CA ALA A 57 -6.16 -1.50 -7.32
C ALA A 57 -6.27 -2.96 -7.76
N ARG A 58 -7.48 -3.55 -7.66
CA ARG A 58 -7.77 -4.89 -8.18
C ARG A 58 -7.62 -4.96 -9.70
N ARG A 59 -8.12 -3.98 -10.43
CA ARG A 59 -7.96 -3.87 -11.89
C ARG A 59 -6.48 -3.83 -12.26
N ASP A 60 -5.67 -3.01 -11.58
CA ASP A 60 -4.24 -2.87 -11.85
C ASP A 60 -3.45 -4.15 -11.50
N ALA A 61 -3.90 -4.91 -10.50
CA ALA A 61 -3.36 -6.24 -10.21
C ALA A 61 -3.69 -7.26 -11.32
N VAL A 62 -4.92 -7.26 -11.83
CA VAL A 62 -5.32 -8.12 -12.96
C VAL A 62 -4.60 -7.72 -14.25
N HIS A 63 -4.38 -6.42 -14.48
CA HIS A 63 -3.62 -5.89 -15.61
C HIS A 63 -2.18 -6.40 -15.58
N ARG A 64 -1.47 -6.23 -14.46
CA ARG A 64 -0.11 -6.77 -14.27
C ARG A 64 -0.05 -8.28 -14.49
N ARG A 65 -1.09 -9.01 -14.06
CA ARG A 65 -1.19 -10.45 -14.30
C ARG A 65 -1.39 -10.79 -15.78
N LEU A 66 -2.18 -10.00 -16.50
CA LEU A 66 -2.36 -10.15 -17.95
C LEU A 66 -1.04 -9.93 -18.69
N GLU A 67 -0.33 -8.84 -18.38
CA GLU A 67 0.98 -8.52 -18.96
C GLU A 67 1.99 -9.64 -18.71
N ALA A 68 2.05 -10.17 -17.48
CA ALA A 68 2.91 -11.31 -17.15
C ALA A 68 2.55 -12.55 -17.99
N ALA A 69 1.27 -12.88 -18.09
CA ALA A 69 0.81 -14.04 -18.86
C ALA A 69 1.09 -13.90 -20.37
N GLU A 70 0.89 -12.70 -20.93
CA GLU A 70 1.16 -12.43 -22.34
C GLU A 70 2.67 -12.41 -22.63
N THR A 71 3.48 -11.81 -21.76
CA THR A 71 4.95 -11.83 -21.91
C THR A 71 5.52 -13.25 -21.80
N ASP A 72 4.99 -14.08 -20.91
CA ASP A 72 5.40 -15.48 -20.80
C ASP A 72 5.00 -16.30 -22.02
N LEU A 73 3.82 -16.03 -22.59
CA LEU A 73 3.42 -16.62 -23.86
C LEU A 73 4.41 -16.22 -24.96
N ILE A 74 4.71 -14.92 -25.12
CA ILE A 74 5.67 -14.43 -26.13
C ILE A 74 7.05 -15.08 -25.95
N LYS A 75 7.57 -15.17 -24.72
CA LYS A 75 8.84 -15.86 -24.42
C LYS A 75 8.80 -17.34 -24.82
N ALA A 76 7.70 -18.04 -24.52
CA ALA A 76 7.53 -19.44 -24.88
C ALA A 76 7.52 -19.64 -26.40
N VAL A 77 6.79 -18.78 -27.13
CA VAL A 77 6.76 -18.78 -28.59
C VAL A 77 8.14 -18.53 -29.18
N HIS A 78 8.82 -17.48 -28.72
CA HIS A 78 10.14 -17.12 -29.23
C HIS A 78 11.18 -18.21 -28.94
N LYS A 79 11.15 -18.81 -27.75
CA LYS A 79 12.01 -19.95 -27.38
C LYS A 79 11.74 -21.18 -28.25
N ALA A 80 10.48 -21.48 -28.57
CA ALA A 80 10.11 -22.58 -29.46
C ALA A 80 10.59 -22.33 -30.89
N GLN A 81 10.44 -21.10 -31.41
CA GLN A 81 10.94 -20.70 -32.72
C GLN A 81 12.47 -20.80 -32.81
N TYR A 82 13.19 -20.27 -31.82
CA TYR A 82 14.65 -20.34 -31.75
C TYR A 82 15.17 -21.78 -31.75
N LYS A 83 14.54 -22.67 -30.97
CA LYS A 83 14.89 -24.11 -30.95
C LYS A 83 14.66 -24.78 -32.31
N ARG A 84 13.55 -24.46 -32.99
CA ARG A 84 13.26 -24.97 -34.33
C ARG A 84 14.29 -24.50 -35.35
N GLY A 85 14.69 -23.22 -35.30
CA GLY A 85 15.74 -22.66 -36.15
C GLY A 85 17.08 -23.39 -35.96
N LYS A 86 17.55 -23.55 -34.71
CA LYS A 86 18.79 -24.29 -34.42
C LYS A 86 18.72 -25.77 -34.82
N ALA A 87 17.58 -26.42 -34.63
CA ALA A 87 17.40 -27.81 -35.05
C ALA A 87 17.45 -27.94 -36.58
N ALA A 88 16.87 -26.99 -37.31
CA ALA A 88 16.95 -26.93 -38.77
C ALA A 88 18.39 -26.69 -39.26
N GLU A 89 19.12 -25.74 -38.65
CA GLU A 89 20.54 -25.50 -38.96
C GLU A 89 21.42 -26.73 -38.68
N THR A 90 21.19 -27.43 -37.56
CA THR A 90 21.94 -28.63 -37.19
C THR A 90 21.60 -29.82 -38.08
N GLY A 91 20.33 -29.97 -38.46
CA GLY A 91 19.89 -30.98 -39.43
C GLY A 91 20.43 -30.72 -40.83
N LEU A 92 20.50 -29.46 -41.26
CA LEU A 92 21.08 -29.06 -42.55
C LEU A 92 22.58 -29.35 -42.61
N ARG A 93 23.33 -29.12 -41.50
CA ARG A 93 24.76 -29.50 -41.39
C ARG A 93 25.01 -31.01 -41.42
N LYS A 94 24.01 -31.84 -41.11
CA LYS A 94 24.12 -33.31 -41.15
C LYS A 94 23.74 -33.90 -42.52
N ASN A 95 23.01 -33.13 -43.32
CA ASN A 95 22.46 -33.54 -44.61
C ASN A 95 23.13 -32.81 -45.79
N SER A 96 24.33 -32.26 -45.61
CA SER A 96 25.13 -31.68 -46.70
C SER A 96 25.73 -32.79 -47.59
N GLY A 97 24.82 -33.44 -48.31
CA GLY A 97 25.00 -34.33 -49.44
C GLY A 97 23.62 -34.49 -50.10
N LEU A 98 23.45 -33.85 -51.27
CA LEU A 98 22.26 -33.81 -52.17
C LEU A 98 21.21 -32.69 -51.97
N ASP A 99 21.53 -31.53 -52.56
CA ASP A 99 20.80 -30.66 -53.49
C ASP A 99 19.25 -30.49 -53.53
N THR A 100 18.92 -29.19 -53.64
CA THR A 100 17.88 -28.52 -54.46
C THR A 100 16.42 -28.44 -53.94
N MET A 101 16.14 -27.24 -53.40
CA MET A 101 15.06 -26.30 -53.76
C MET A 101 13.67 -26.87 -54.11
N SER A 102 12.72 -26.68 -53.19
CA SER A 102 11.35 -26.29 -53.56
C SER A 102 10.62 -25.55 -52.42
N ARG A 103 10.33 -24.29 -52.74
CA ARG A 103 9.37 -23.34 -52.18
C ARG A 103 8.02 -23.98 -51.82
N GLN A 104 7.54 -23.72 -50.60
CA GLN A 104 6.12 -23.54 -50.29
C GLN A 104 5.96 -22.72 -49.00
N ASP A 105 6.02 -21.40 -49.17
CA ASP A 105 5.77 -20.37 -48.14
C ASP A 105 4.26 -20.13 -47.88
N GLN A 106 3.39 -21.08 -48.20
CA GLN A 106 1.94 -20.88 -48.20
C GLN A 106 1.23 -22.08 -47.58
N THR A 107 1.28 -22.16 -46.24
CA THR A 107 0.26 -22.84 -45.39
C THR A 107 0.58 -22.74 -43.89
N SER A 108 1.64 -22.03 -43.49
CA SER A 108 2.00 -22.03 -42.06
C SER A 108 1.06 -21.19 -41.19
N CYS A 109 0.24 -20.30 -41.76
CA CYS A 109 -0.59 -19.33 -41.02
C CYS A 109 -1.71 -19.97 -40.20
N ASP A 110 -2.29 -21.09 -40.66
CA ASP A 110 -3.56 -21.57 -40.11
C ASP A 110 -3.38 -22.66 -39.02
N GLY A 111 -2.37 -23.53 -39.16
CA GLY A 111 -1.99 -24.51 -38.13
C GLY A 111 -1.27 -23.92 -36.91
N ARG A 112 -0.73 -22.70 -37.02
CA ARG A 112 -0.05 -22.00 -35.91
C ARG A 112 -1.03 -21.57 -34.81
N ASN A 113 -2.27 -21.23 -35.15
CA ASN A 113 -3.27 -20.76 -34.19
C ASN A 113 -3.70 -21.84 -33.18
N GLY A 114 -3.68 -23.12 -33.58
CA GLY A 114 -4.01 -24.25 -32.70
C GLY A 114 -2.96 -24.53 -31.63
N GLN A 115 -1.67 -24.49 -32.00
CA GLN A 115 -0.56 -24.77 -31.08
C GLN A 115 -0.47 -23.73 -29.95
N HIS A 116 -0.68 -22.45 -30.28
CA HIS A 116 -0.66 -21.36 -29.29
C HIS A 116 -1.80 -21.39 -28.27
N LYS A 117 -2.84 -22.22 -28.47
CA LYS A 117 -3.94 -22.35 -27.52
C LYS A 117 -3.60 -23.32 -26.37
N ASN A 118 -2.77 -24.32 -26.64
CA ASN A 118 -2.38 -25.34 -25.66
C ASN A 118 -1.21 -24.90 -24.77
N ASP A 119 -0.33 -24.05 -25.29
CA ASP A 119 0.84 -23.51 -24.57
C ASP A 119 0.50 -22.33 -23.63
N ARG A 120 -0.79 -22.00 -23.46
CA ARG A 120 -1.21 -20.83 -22.69
C ARG A 120 -1.07 -21.07 -21.18
N PRO A 121 -0.61 -20.05 -20.42
CA PRO A 121 -0.54 -20.15 -18.98
C PRO A 121 -1.93 -20.30 -18.38
N THR A 122 -2.11 -21.33 -17.56
CA THR A 122 -3.38 -21.65 -16.90
C THR A 122 -3.23 -21.49 -15.40
N HIS A 123 -4.27 -20.98 -14.75
CA HIS A 123 -4.31 -20.86 -13.29
C HIS A 123 -5.61 -21.46 -12.75
N ARG A 124 -5.63 -21.71 -11.44
CA ARG A 124 -6.85 -22.10 -10.72
C ARG A 124 -7.43 -20.87 -10.06
N LEU A 125 -8.75 -20.77 -10.11
CA LEU A 125 -9.49 -19.70 -9.42
C LEU A 125 -9.27 -19.81 -7.89
N PRO A 126 -9.45 -18.72 -7.14
CA PRO A 126 -9.46 -18.80 -5.68
C PRO A 126 -10.69 -19.59 -5.19
N LEU A 127 -10.54 -20.25 -4.03
CA LEU A 127 -11.64 -20.98 -3.41
C LEU A 127 -12.72 -20.00 -2.91
N PHE A 128 -14.00 -20.29 -3.17
CA PHE A 128 -15.16 -19.47 -2.78
C PHE A 128 -15.12 -18.00 -3.21
N GLY A 129 -14.32 -17.63 -4.22
CA GLY A 129 -14.18 -16.23 -4.64
C GLY A 129 -13.34 -15.36 -3.69
N ILE A 130 -12.68 -15.97 -2.71
CA ILE A 130 -11.84 -15.29 -1.72
C ILE A 130 -10.46 -15.04 -2.35
N TRP A 131 -10.20 -13.81 -2.82
CA TRP A 131 -9.03 -13.47 -3.64
C TRP A 131 -7.66 -13.85 -3.03
N TRP A 132 -7.53 -13.91 -1.70
CA TRP A 132 -6.26 -14.24 -1.03
C TRP A 132 -5.98 -15.75 -0.94
N LEU A 133 -6.98 -16.62 -1.16
CA LEU A 133 -6.83 -18.07 -1.04
C LEU A 133 -6.39 -18.71 -2.37
N PRO A 134 -5.31 -19.52 -2.40
CA PRO A 134 -4.93 -20.23 -3.62
C PRO A 134 -5.97 -21.31 -3.96
N GLY A 135 -6.20 -21.53 -5.25
CA GLY A 135 -7.09 -22.58 -5.72
C GLY A 135 -6.55 -23.97 -5.41
N ILE A 136 -7.24 -24.72 -4.55
CA ILE A 136 -6.88 -26.08 -4.18
C ILE A 136 -7.49 -27.05 -5.21
N ALA A 137 -6.70 -28.01 -5.69
CA ALA A 137 -7.20 -29.14 -6.46
C ALA A 137 -7.77 -30.19 -5.48
N PRO A 138 -8.97 -30.79 -5.71
CA PRO A 138 -9.78 -30.81 -6.93
C PRO A 138 -10.94 -29.80 -6.99
N PHE A 139 -11.21 -29.06 -5.91
CA PHE A 139 -12.41 -28.24 -5.76
C PHE A 139 -12.51 -27.03 -6.71
N THR A 140 -11.41 -26.67 -7.39
CA THR A 140 -11.34 -25.42 -8.14
C THR A 140 -11.02 -25.62 -9.63
N ARG A 141 -11.82 -24.95 -10.49
CA ARG A 141 -11.70 -25.01 -11.95
C ARG A 141 -10.40 -24.37 -12.42
N LYS A 142 -9.71 -25.06 -13.34
CA LYS A 142 -8.54 -24.56 -14.07
C LYS A 142 -9.02 -23.75 -15.28
N VAL A 143 -8.56 -22.51 -15.42
CA VAL A 143 -8.97 -21.58 -16.47
C VAL A 143 -7.74 -21.00 -17.17
N ASP A 144 -7.87 -20.66 -18.46
CA ASP A 144 -6.86 -19.89 -19.19
C ASP A 144 -6.74 -18.49 -18.56
N THR A 145 -5.52 -18.12 -18.19
CA THR A 145 -5.23 -16.88 -17.47
C THR A 145 -5.52 -15.67 -18.33
N ILE A 146 -5.20 -15.72 -19.63
CA ILE A 146 -5.35 -14.57 -20.54
C ILE A 146 -6.83 -14.27 -20.76
N SER A 147 -7.63 -15.28 -21.10
CA SER A 147 -9.07 -15.10 -21.32
C SER A 147 -9.78 -14.64 -20.05
N TRP A 148 -9.41 -15.21 -18.90
CA TRP A 148 -9.97 -14.82 -17.62
C TRP A 148 -9.65 -13.35 -17.28
N CYS A 149 -8.38 -12.96 -17.38
CA CYS A 149 -7.94 -11.59 -17.12
C CYS A 149 -8.67 -10.58 -18.03
N ARG A 150 -8.84 -10.88 -19.32
CA ARG A 150 -9.58 -10.00 -20.25
C ARG A 150 -11.05 -9.84 -19.85
N SER A 151 -11.72 -10.94 -19.50
CA SER A 151 -13.11 -10.88 -19.03
C SER A 151 -13.26 -10.13 -17.71
N GLU A 152 -12.34 -10.34 -16.76
CA GLU A 152 -12.36 -9.70 -15.45
C GLU A 152 -12.04 -8.20 -15.57
N LEU A 153 -11.10 -7.81 -16.43
CA LEU A 153 -10.80 -6.40 -16.74
C LEU A 153 -12.01 -5.70 -17.35
N ALA A 154 -12.72 -6.33 -18.29
CA ALA A 154 -13.93 -5.76 -18.88
C ALA A 154 -15.01 -5.53 -17.82
N ARG A 155 -15.22 -6.49 -16.91
CA ARG A 155 -16.17 -6.36 -15.78
C ARG A 155 -15.76 -5.20 -14.86
N LEU A 156 -14.50 -5.17 -14.43
CA LEU A 156 -13.99 -4.13 -13.53
C LEU A 156 -14.04 -2.73 -14.16
N ASN A 157 -13.75 -2.60 -15.45
CA ASN A 157 -13.84 -1.32 -16.15
C ASN A 157 -15.28 -0.81 -16.18
N MET A 158 -16.26 -1.67 -16.45
CA MET A 158 -17.68 -1.29 -16.40
C MET A 158 -18.08 -0.87 -14.97
N GLU A 159 -17.73 -1.66 -13.95
CA GLU A 159 -18.04 -1.33 -12.54
C GLU A 159 -17.40 -0.01 -12.10
N ILE A 160 -16.16 0.26 -12.51
CA ILE A 160 -15.44 1.49 -12.19
C ILE A 160 -16.09 2.69 -12.89
N GLU A 161 -16.46 2.56 -14.17
CA GLU A 161 -17.14 3.64 -14.91
C GLU A 161 -18.50 3.98 -14.29
N GLU A 162 -19.25 2.95 -13.87
CA GLU A 162 -20.54 3.13 -13.22
C GLU A 162 -20.42 3.82 -11.87
N ASP A 163 -19.44 3.41 -11.05
CA ASP A 163 -19.13 4.06 -9.77
C ASP A 163 -18.67 5.51 -9.97
N GLN A 164 -17.89 5.79 -11.02
CA GLN A 164 -17.43 7.14 -11.35
C GLN A 164 -18.58 8.07 -11.79
N LYS A 165 -19.57 7.55 -12.52
CA LYS A 165 -20.79 8.31 -12.87
C LYS A 165 -21.62 8.66 -11.63
N HIS A 166 -21.64 7.77 -10.64
CA HIS A 166 -22.44 7.91 -9.43
C HIS A 166 -21.63 8.36 -8.20
N GLU A 167 -20.72 9.33 -8.38
CA GLU A 167 -19.87 9.87 -7.29
C GLU A 167 -20.69 10.30 -6.05
N LYS A 168 -21.90 10.83 -6.25
CA LYS A 168 -22.74 11.35 -5.17
C LYS A 168 -23.24 10.28 -4.20
N LEU A 169 -23.21 9.00 -4.59
CA LEU A 169 -23.60 7.87 -3.73
C LEU A 169 -22.58 7.60 -2.63
N PHE A 170 -21.32 7.96 -2.82
CA PHE A 170 -20.28 7.74 -1.82
C PHE A 170 -20.49 8.64 -0.60
N PRO A 171 -20.35 8.09 0.62
CA PRO A 171 -20.57 8.86 1.84
C PRO A 171 -19.52 9.97 1.96
N VAL A 172 -19.96 11.13 2.44
CA VAL A 172 -19.07 12.27 2.68
C VAL A 172 -18.19 12.03 3.92
N MET A 173 -16.92 12.39 3.81
CA MET A 173 -15.95 12.35 4.90
C MET A 173 -16.03 13.61 5.77
N ASP A 174 -15.30 13.59 6.88
CA ASP A 174 -15.20 14.66 7.87
C ASP A 174 -14.22 15.78 7.45
N SER A 175 -13.85 15.83 6.17
CA SER A 175 -12.86 16.74 5.59
C SER A 175 -13.40 17.41 4.33
N ALA A 176 -12.94 18.62 4.05
CA ALA A 176 -13.31 19.38 2.87
C ALA A 176 -12.14 20.28 2.41
N PHE A 177 -12.07 20.52 1.11
CA PHE A 177 -11.17 21.52 0.54
C PHE A 177 -11.93 22.81 0.26
N ILE A 178 -11.31 23.93 0.59
CA ILE A 178 -11.90 25.26 0.43
C ILE A 178 -10.93 26.10 -0.39
N GLN A 179 -11.38 26.58 -1.55
CA GLN A 179 -10.65 27.55 -2.35
C GLN A 179 -11.22 28.93 -2.09
N PHE A 180 -10.37 29.84 -1.63
CA PHE A 180 -10.67 31.26 -1.50
C PHE A 180 -10.32 32.00 -2.80
N ASN A 181 -10.93 33.17 -3.00
CA ASN A 181 -10.55 34.06 -4.11
C ASN A 181 -9.21 34.76 -3.87
N SER A 182 -8.83 34.96 -2.61
CA SER A 182 -7.55 35.56 -2.21
C SER A 182 -6.74 34.62 -1.32
N GLN A 183 -5.44 34.59 -1.53
CA GLN A 183 -4.51 33.85 -0.66
C GLN A 183 -4.48 34.42 0.76
N VAL A 184 -4.61 35.73 0.91
CA VAL A 184 -4.66 36.39 2.23
C VAL A 184 -5.84 35.87 3.04
N ALA A 185 -7.01 35.73 2.42
CA ALA A 185 -8.20 35.16 3.07
C ALA A 185 -7.98 33.73 3.56
N ALA A 186 -7.28 32.90 2.77
CA ALA A 186 -6.95 31.54 3.16
C ALA A 186 -6.02 31.49 4.39
N HIS A 187 -4.99 32.34 4.43
CA HIS A 187 -4.11 32.43 5.60
C HIS A 187 -4.83 32.95 6.84
N MET A 188 -5.68 33.97 6.69
CA MET A 188 -6.52 34.49 7.78
C MET A 188 -7.45 33.41 8.33
N ALA A 189 -8.10 32.63 7.44
CA ALA A 189 -9.00 31.55 7.82
C ALA A 189 -8.28 30.45 8.61
N CYS A 190 -7.08 30.05 8.19
CA CYS A 190 -6.27 29.07 8.90
C CYS A 190 -5.90 29.52 10.33
N GLN A 191 -5.58 30.81 10.51
CA GLN A 191 -5.16 31.39 11.78
C GLN A 191 -6.34 31.73 12.71
N SER A 192 -7.52 31.98 12.16
CA SER A 192 -8.71 32.34 12.93
C SER A 192 -9.31 31.17 13.74
N THR A 193 -9.96 31.49 14.86
CA THR A 193 -10.78 30.54 15.61
C THR A 193 -12.21 30.54 15.06
N ILE A 194 -12.61 29.45 14.41
CA ILE A 194 -13.90 29.35 13.72
C ILE A 194 -15.02 28.86 14.66
N HIS A 195 -14.69 27.97 15.61
CA HIS A 195 -15.63 27.42 16.57
C HIS A 195 -15.19 27.73 18.00
N HIS A 196 -16.15 28.04 18.87
CA HIS A 196 -15.93 28.29 20.30
C HIS A 196 -15.60 27.04 21.14
N LEU A 197 -15.73 25.84 20.55
CA LEU A 197 -15.42 24.59 21.24
C LEU A 197 -14.02 24.13 20.79
N PRO A 198 -13.15 23.73 21.73
CA PRO A 198 -11.84 23.21 21.37
C PRO A 198 -11.97 21.95 20.51
N GLU A 199 -10.96 21.69 19.69
CA GLU A 199 -10.84 20.52 18.79
C GLU A 199 -11.88 20.42 17.64
N ARG A 200 -12.83 21.36 17.54
CA ARG A 200 -13.75 21.45 16.39
C ARG A 200 -13.15 22.30 15.27
N MET A 201 -13.09 21.73 14.06
CA MET A 201 -12.52 22.38 12.85
C MET A 201 -11.07 22.89 13.02
N THR A 202 -10.27 22.21 13.85
CA THR A 202 -8.93 22.69 14.24
C THR A 202 -7.84 22.37 13.23
N SER A 203 -7.91 21.23 12.53
CA SER A 203 -6.88 20.86 11.53
C SER A 203 -7.11 21.64 10.23
N ARG A 204 -6.25 22.63 9.98
CA ARG A 204 -6.30 23.48 8.79
C ARG A 204 -4.88 23.67 8.25
N ILE A 205 -4.69 23.38 6.99
CA ILE A 205 -3.41 23.50 6.30
C ILE A 205 -3.66 24.26 5.00
N VAL A 206 -2.80 25.23 4.70
CA VAL A 206 -2.86 26.05 3.48
C VAL A 206 -1.62 25.78 2.63
N GLY A 207 -1.73 25.98 1.31
CA GLY A 207 -0.59 25.89 0.40
C GLY A 207 -0.12 24.48 0.08
N ILE A 208 -1.00 23.48 0.16
CA ILE A 208 -0.65 22.10 -0.18
C ILE A 208 -0.85 21.82 -1.67
N CYS A 209 0.11 21.12 -2.28
CA CYS A 209 -0.03 20.64 -3.65
C CYS A 209 -0.94 19.39 -3.69
N PRO A 210 -1.80 19.21 -4.71
CA PRO A 210 -2.70 18.06 -4.79
C PRO A 210 -1.99 16.69 -4.78
N LYS A 211 -0.73 16.64 -5.23
CA LYS A 211 0.09 15.42 -5.27
C LYS A 211 0.63 15.01 -3.90
N ASP A 212 0.76 15.96 -2.97
CA ASP A 212 1.30 15.71 -1.62
C ASP A 212 0.19 15.27 -0.64
N ILE A 213 -1.06 15.23 -1.11
CA ILE A 213 -2.21 14.83 -0.31
C ILE A 213 -2.28 13.32 -0.23
N LEU A 214 -2.15 12.79 0.99
CA LEU A 214 -2.38 11.38 1.28
C LEU A 214 -3.88 11.11 1.45
N TRP A 215 -4.57 10.80 0.34
CA TRP A 215 -6.03 10.57 0.31
C TRP A 215 -6.50 9.51 1.32
N ALA A 216 -5.71 8.44 1.54
CA ALA A 216 -6.00 7.39 2.51
C ALA A 216 -6.06 7.87 3.97
N ASN A 217 -5.39 8.98 4.29
CA ASN A 217 -5.37 9.56 5.64
C ASN A 217 -6.48 10.60 5.87
N MET A 218 -7.24 10.98 4.83
CA MET A 218 -8.29 11.99 4.98
C MET A 218 -9.59 11.45 5.58
N ALA A 219 -9.79 10.13 5.56
CA ALA A 219 -10.93 9.44 6.17
C ALA A 219 -10.76 9.19 7.68
N VAL A 220 -9.64 9.63 8.27
CA VAL A 220 -9.29 9.25 9.63
C VAL A 220 -10.15 10.03 10.62
N THR A 221 -11.03 9.31 11.31
CA THR A 221 -11.81 9.82 12.43
C THR A 221 -10.92 10.15 13.62
N TYR A 222 -11.41 11.01 14.53
CA TYR A 222 -10.67 11.41 15.73
C TYR A 222 -10.25 10.21 16.59
N TRP A 223 -11.18 9.30 16.87
CA TRP A 223 -10.90 8.05 17.58
C TRP A 223 -9.85 7.18 16.88
N GLY A 224 -9.93 7.07 15.55
CA GLY A 224 -8.94 6.34 14.76
C GLY A 224 -7.54 6.95 14.87
N ARG A 225 -7.43 8.29 14.92
CA ARG A 225 -6.16 8.99 15.12
C ARG A 225 -5.57 8.69 16.50
N TRP A 226 -6.37 8.85 17.56
CA TRP A 226 -5.94 8.57 18.92
C TRP A 226 -5.46 7.12 19.08
N LEU A 227 -6.23 6.15 18.58
CA LEU A 227 -5.87 4.73 18.65
C LEU A 227 -4.53 4.45 17.93
N ARG A 228 -4.34 4.98 16.73
CA ARG A 228 -3.08 4.81 15.98
C ARG A 228 -1.89 5.41 16.70
N THR A 229 -2.05 6.58 17.32
CA THR A 229 -0.99 7.20 18.13
C THR A 229 -0.63 6.31 19.31
N VAL A 230 -1.62 5.83 20.06
CA VAL A 230 -1.40 4.92 21.20
C VAL A 230 -0.73 3.63 20.76
N THR A 231 -1.19 2.99 19.68
CA THR A 231 -0.59 1.76 19.15
C THR A 231 0.86 1.99 18.72
N THR A 232 1.14 3.07 17.99
CA THR A 232 2.50 3.37 17.49
C THR A 232 3.46 3.69 18.64
N SER A 233 3.02 4.52 19.60
CA SER A 233 3.80 4.82 20.81
C SER A 233 4.07 3.56 21.64
N GLY A 234 3.08 2.66 21.74
CA GLY A 234 3.26 1.36 22.40
C GLY A 234 4.30 0.48 21.72
N ILE A 235 4.24 0.35 20.39
CA ILE A 235 5.23 -0.42 19.61
C ILE A 235 6.64 0.17 19.80
N LEU A 236 6.78 1.49 19.74
CA LEU A 236 8.06 2.17 19.92
C LEU A 236 8.62 1.96 21.33
N PHE A 237 7.79 2.05 22.37
CA PHE A 237 8.18 1.76 23.75
C PHE A 237 8.67 0.32 23.92
N ILE A 238 7.96 -0.65 23.34
CA ILE A 238 8.36 -2.06 23.35
C ILE A 238 9.70 -2.26 22.63
N MET A 239 9.86 -1.67 21.45
CA MET A 239 11.09 -1.77 20.68
C MET A 239 12.31 -1.22 21.44
N ILE A 240 12.17 -0.06 22.09
CA ILE A 240 13.24 0.55 22.91
C ILE A 240 13.57 -0.34 24.11
N SER A 241 12.55 -0.89 24.77
CA SER A 241 12.74 -1.75 25.94
C SER A 241 13.51 -3.02 25.58
N PHE A 242 13.18 -3.66 24.45
CA PHE A 242 13.93 -4.80 23.94
C PHE A 242 15.34 -4.43 23.48
N TRP A 243 15.53 -3.24 22.91
CA TRP A 243 16.86 -2.76 22.50
C TRP A 243 17.77 -2.43 23.69
N SER A 244 17.21 -2.15 24.87
CA SER A 244 18.00 -1.95 26.09
C SER A 244 18.78 -3.21 26.50
N ILE A 245 18.30 -4.41 26.16
CA ILE A 245 18.95 -5.67 26.56
C ILE A 245 20.30 -5.87 25.85
N PRO A 246 20.41 -5.79 24.51
CA PRO A 246 21.70 -5.82 23.82
C PRO A 246 22.63 -4.69 24.27
N VAL A 247 22.12 -3.47 24.44
CA VAL A 247 22.93 -2.32 24.86
C VAL A 247 23.52 -2.55 26.25
N ALA A 248 22.72 -3.01 27.20
CA ALA A 248 23.19 -3.37 28.53
C ALA A 248 24.26 -4.48 28.46
N TRP A 249 24.03 -5.53 27.67
CA TRP A 249 25.02 -6.60 27.48
C TRP A 249 26.33 -6.09 26.89
N THR A 250 26.28 -5.26 25.85
CA THR A 250 27.49 -4.62 25.28
C THR A 250 28.19 -3.71 26.29
N GLY A 251 27.44 -3.02 27.15
CA GLY A 251 27.98 -2.22 28.24
C GLY A 251 28.75 -3.09 29.24
N THR A 252 28.19 -4.24 29.65
CA THR A 252 28.91 -5.18 30.53
C THR A 252 30.19 -5.72 29.87
N LEU A 253 30.15 -6.04 28.57
CA LEU A 253 31.34 -6.45 27.82
C LEU A 253 32.39 -5.34 27.70
N SER A 254 32.02 -4.07 27.75
CA SER A 254 33.01 -2.97 27.75
C SER A 254 33.76 -2.83 29.08
N GLN A 255 33.31 -3.48 30.15
CA GLN A 255 33.93 -3.41 31.48
C GLN A 255 34.54 -4.76 31.88
N VAL A 256 35.19 -5.47 30.96
CA VAL A 256 35.75 -6.81 31.21
C VAL A 256 36.65 -6.86 32.46
N ASP A 257 37.42 -5.79 32.73
CA ASP A 257 38.31 -5.72 33.89
C ASP A 257 37.55 -5.84 35.24
N GLN A 258 36.31 -5.32 35.32
CA GLN A 258 35.46 -5.44 36.52
C GLN A 258 34.81 -6.84 36.62
N LEU A 259 34.50 -7.47 35.48
CA LEU A 259 33.95 -8.83 35.46
C LEU A 259 34.99 -9.90 35.85
N ILE A 260 36.26 -9.70 35.47
CA ILE A 260 37.37 -10.61 35.84
C ILE A 260 37.59 -10.60 37.36
N GLN A 261 37.46 -9.45 38.01
CA GLN A 261 37.62 -9.34 39.47
C GLN A 261 36.42 -9.89 40.27
N GLY A 262 35.21 -9.85 39.70
CA GLY A 262 33.98 -10.24 40.39
C GLY A 262 33.59 -11.72 40.30
N TYR A 263 34.08 -12.46 39.30
CA TYR A 263 33.68 -13.86 39.05
C TYR A 263 34.88 -14.74 38.69
N GLU A 264 35.21 -15.72 39.54
CA GLU A 264 36.34 -16.66 39.37
C GLU A 264 36.29 -17.46 38.05
N TRP A 265 35.11 -17.63 37.45
CA TRP A 265 34.89 -18.33 36.18
C TRP A 265 35.62 -17.67 34.99
N PHE A 266 35.88 -16.35 35.04
CA PHE A 266 36.54 -15.62 33.94
C PHE A 266 38.08 -15.63 34.02
N SER A 267 38.68 -16.27 35.04
CA SER A 267 40.13 -16.41 35.21
C SER A 267 40.85 -17.09 34.02
N PHE A 268 40.12 -17.85 33.18
CA PHE A 268 40.66 -18.40 31.93
C PHE A 268 41.07 -17.33 30.90
N VAL A 269 40.43 -16.15 30.92
CA VAL A 269 40.73 -15.03 30.02
C VAL A 269 42.04 -14.34 30.39
N GLU A 270 42.32 -14.24 31.69
CA GLU A 270 43.60 -13.73 32.20
C GLU A 270 44.78 -14.62 31.79
N LYS A 271 44.54 -15.93 31.64
CA LYS A 271 45.56 -16.93 31.30
C LYS A 271 46.04 -16.90 29.83
N ARG A 272 45.38 -16.15 28.93
CA ARG A 272 45.76 -16.04 27.51
C ARG A 272 46.01 -14.59 27.11
N GLU A 273 47.28 -14.17 27.09
CA GLU A 273 47.71 -12.80 26.77
C GLU A 273 47.18 -12.26 25.43
N GLY A 274 47.03 -13.12 24.41
CA GLY A 274 46.48 -12.74 23.12
C GLY A 274 44.99 -12.33 23.16
N LEU A 275 44.19 -12.93 24.04
CA LEU A 275 42.78 -12.56 24.20
C LEU A 275 42.62 -11.27 24.99
N ARG A 276 43.47 -11.05 26.01
CA ARG A 276 43.51 -9.80 26.78
C ARG A 276 43.78 -8.59 25.89
N ASN A 277 44.75 -8.71 24.97
CA ASN A 277 45.11 -7.62 24.05
C ASN A 277 44.00 -7.33 23.01
N VAL A 278 43.28 -8.35 22.53
CA VAL A 278 42.15 -8.17 21.60
C VAL A 278 40.95 -7.52 22.30
N VAL A 279 40.66 -7.92 23.54
CA VAL A 279 39.58 -7.33 24.34
C VAL A 279 39.91 -5.86 24.70
N GLN A 280 41.16 -5.57 25.06
CA GLN A 280 41.62 -4.20 25.29
C GLN A 280 41.66 -3.35 24.01
N ALA A 281 41.88 -3.94 22.83
CA ALA A 281 41.84 -3.23 21.56
C ALA A 281 40.42 -2.91 21.06
N ILE A 282 39.42 -3.72 21.42
CA ILE A 282 38.00 -3.47 21.12
C ILE A 282 37.43 -2.37 22.02
N ASN A 283 37.92 -2.28 23.27
CA ASN A 283 37.68 -1.13 24.13
C ASN A 283 38.52 0.06 23.64
N PHE A 284 37.93 0.91 22.79
CA PHE A 284 38.47 2.22 22.49
C PHE A 284 38.55 3.04 23.79
N ARG A 285 39.62 2.87 24.57
CA ARG A 285 40.09 3.89 25.49
C ARG A 285 40.56 5.04 24.59
N PRO A 286 39.88 6.20 24.52
CA PRO A 286 40.62 7.39 24.11
C PRO A 286 41.78 7.48 25.10
N ALA A 287 43.00 7.42 24.57
CA ALA A 287 44.18 7.75 25.35
C ALA A 287 43.93 9.14 25.94
N ALA A 288 43.72 9.19 27.25
CA ALA A 288 43.71 10.46 27.98
C ALA A 288 45.11 11.06 27.83
N CYS A 289 45.16 12.32 27.35
CA CYS A 289 46.20 13.24 27.79
C CYS A 289 45.95 13.64 29.24
#